data_AF-A0A164RV12-F1
#
_entry.id   AF-A0A164RV12-F1
#
_cell.length_a   1.000
_cell.length_b   1.000
_cell.length_c   1.000
_cell.angle_alpha   90.00
_cell.angle_beta   90.00
_cell.angle_gamma   90.00
#
_symmetry.space_group_name_H-M   'P 1'
#
loop_
_entity.id
_entity.type
_entity.pdbx_description
1 polymer ?
#
loop_
_entity_poly.entity_id
_entity_poly.type
_entity_poly.pdbx_seq_one_letter_code
_entity_poly.pdbx_strand_id
1 'polypeptide(L)'
;MILFALFQATLVLELFLFLFFFFPTVVVYEKLTSRLSKNNALGVWIGSCTVDDNCGVCKDMTTEGGTIESPNFPNDYSSDLKCLYTIESPTDTKIELTFTQFIVENCCDFITVFDGESDPLQIALNGYQIPQVTTSTANKMTIKFTTNGDNTLILPANLSPGRWQAKYKFLAIESRMTVPLENATIAEL
;
A
#
# COMPACT_ATOMS: atom_id res chain seq x y z
N MET A 1 30.14 58.86 -19.32
CA MET A 1 30.22 57.39 -19.48
C MET A 1 30.05 56.59 -18.19
N ILE A 2 30.31 57.13 -16.99
CA ILE A 2 30.06 56.40 -15.71
C ILE A 2 28.59 56.42 -15.29
N LEU A 3 27.82 57.45 -15.70
CA LEU A 3 26.39 57.56 -15.37
C LEU A 3 25.48 56.54 -16.09
N PHE A 4 25.93 55.94 -17.20
CA PHE A 4 25.16 54.95 -17.98
C PHE A 4 25.29 53.53 -17.41
N ALA A 5 26.43 53.23 -16.76
CA ALA A 5 26.66 51.94 -16.11
C ALA A 5 25.91 51.80 -14.77
N LEU A 6 25.73 52.92 -14.04
CA LEU A 6 24.95 52.94 -12.80
C LEU A 6 23.43 52.80 -13.03
N PHE A 7 22.93 53.11 -14.23
CA PHE A 7 21.52 52.94 -14.62
C PHE A 7 21.18 51.49 -15.01
N GLN A 8 22.17 50.73 -15.51
CA GLN A 8 21.99 49.32 -15.88
C GLN A 8 22.06 48.38 -14.65
N ALA A 9 22.79 48.76 -13.59
CA ALA A 9 22.91 47.95 -12.37
C ALA A 9 21.67 48.04 -11.45
N THR A 10 20.94 49.16 -11.46
CA THR A 10 19.70 49.33 -10.66
C THR A 10 18.51 48.56 -11.24
N LEU A 11 18.42 48.39 -12.56
CA LEU A 11 17.34 47.61 -13.18
C LEU A 11 17.45 46.10 -12.93
N VAL A 12 18.67 45.56 -12.78
CA VAL A 12 18.89 44.12 -12.54
C VAL A 12 18.57 43.73 -11.08
N LEU A 13 18.77 44.64 -10.13
CA LEU A 13 18.45 44.39 -8.71
C LEU A 13 16.93 44.48 -8.44
N GLU A 14 16.21 45.38 -9.13
CA GLU A 14 14.75 45.50 -9.04
C GLU A 14 14.02 44.27 -9.62
N LEU A 15 14.53 43.69 -10.73
CA LEU A 15 14.02 42.43 -11.30
C LEU A 15 14.30 41.21 -10.40
N PHE A 16 15.41 41.20 -9.68
CA PHE A 16 15.76 40.12 -8.75
C PHE A 16 14.94 40.19 -7.45
N LEU A 17 14.64 41.39 -6.97
CA LEU A 17 13.75 41.58 -5.82
C LEU A 17 12.28 41.29 -6.18
N PHE A 18 11.85 41.54 -7.41
CA PHE A 18 10.51 41.14 -7.86
C PHE A 18 10.30 39.61 -7.89
N LEU A 19 11.33 38.82 -8.21
CA LEU A 19 11.26 37.35 -8.19
C LEU A 19 11.23 36.75 -6.78
N PHE A 20 11.73 37.48 -5.76
CA PHE A 20 11.67 37.04 -4.36
C PHE A 20 10.39 37.49 -3.63
N PHE A 21 9.70 38.53 -4.10
CA PHE A 21 8.45 39.02 -3.47
C PHE A 21 7.16 38.52 -4.15
N PHE A 22 7.22 37.87 -5.32
CA PHE A 22 6.03 37.32 -6.03
C PHE A 22 5.78 35.82 -5.87
N PHE A 23 6.44 35.14 -4.94
CA PHE A 23 6.02 33.79 -4.52
C PHE A 23 5.55 33.73 -3.05
N PRO A 24 4.49 34.46 -2.65
CA PRO A 24 3.81 34.16 -1.39
C PRO A 24 2.82 33.01 -1.61
N THR A 25 3.27 31.84 -2.06
CA THR A 25 2.41 30.65 -2.22
C THR A 25 3.15 29.32 -2.00
N VAL A 26 4.16 29.31 -1.12
CA VAL A 26 4.74 28.04 -0.64
C VAL A 26 4.58 27.90 0.86
N VAL A 27 3.37 28.09 1.37
CA VAL A 27 2.93 27.48 2.63
C VAL A 27 1.39 27.33 2.57
N VAL A 28 0.91 26.36 1.79
CA VAL A 28 -0.42 25.82 2.07
C VAL A 28 -0.35 24.30 2.06
N TYR A 29 -0.73 23.74 3.21
CA TYR A 29 -1.02 22.34 3.51
C TYR A 29 0.14 21.44 3.94
N GLU A 30 0.53 21.57 5.21
CA GLU A 30 0.92 20.48 6.12
C GLU A 30 -0.21 19.42 6.32
N LYS A 31 -1.00 19.13 5.28
CA LYS A 31 -2.04 18.10 5.26
C LYS A 31 -1.92 17.24 4.01
N LEU A 32 -0.70 16.87 3.67
CA LEU A 32 -0.35 16.00 2.53
C LEU A 32 0.50 14.78 2.92
N THR A 33 0.68 14.51 4.22
CA THR A 33 1.37 13.30 4.69
C THR A 33 0.56 12.02 4.52
N SER A 34 -0.71 12.08 4.07
CA SER A 34 -1.45 10.89 3.61
C SER A 34 -1.20 10.52 2.13
N ARG A 35 -0.43 11.34 1.39
CA ARG A 35 -0.07 11.10 -0.03
C ARG A 35 1.44 11.02 -0.26
N LEU A 36 2.21 10.51 0.70
CA LEU A 36 3.58 10.02 0.45
C LEU A 36 3.61 8.64 -0.25
N SER A 37 2.55 8.30 -0.99
CA SER A 37 2.67 7.48 -2.19
C SER A 37 2.67 8.44 -3.38
N LYS A 38 3.86 8.90 -3.76
CA LYS A 38 4.19 9.41 -5.11
C LYS A 38 5.69 9.77 -5.17
N ASN A 39 6.44 8.80 -5.69
CA ASN A 39 7.65 8.97 -6.48
C ASN A 39 8.90 9.48 -5.77
N ASN A 40 9.66 8.53 -5.23
CA ASN A 40 11.10 8.70 -5.02
C ASN A 40 11.72 8.97 -6.41
N ALA A 41 12.48 10.05 -6.55
CA ALA A 41 13.03 10.57 -7.81
C ALA A 41 14.14 9.70 -8.46
N LEU A 42 14.02 8.36 -8.39
CA LEU A 42 15.00 7.39 -8.90
C LEU A 42 14.41 6.37 -9.90
N GLY A 43 13.16 6.53 -10.33
CA GLY A 43 12.55 5.63 -11.33
C GLY A 43 12.27 4.20 -10.83
N VAL A 44 12.24 3.99 -9.51
CA VAL A 44 11.88 2.71 -8.89
C VAL A 44 10.36 2.62 -8.77
N TRP A 45 9.76 1.61 -9.39
CA TRP A 45 8.37 1.22 -9.10
C TRP A 45 8.29 0.63 -7.70
N ILE A 46 7.74 1.40 -6.77
CA ILE A 46 7.35 0.90 -5.44
C ILE A 46 5.90 0.42 -5.54
N GLY A 47 5.63 -0.82 -5.13
CA GLY A 47 4.24 -1.26 -4.94
C GLY A 47 3.53 -0.32 -3.97
N SER A 48 2.21 -0.16 -4.10
CA SER A 48 1.44 0.78 -3.27
C SER A 48 0.29 0.08 -2.54
N CYS A 49 -0.05 0.59 -1.36
CA CYS A 49 -1.21 0.18 -0.57
C CYS A 49 -2.00 1.43 -0.26
N THR A 50 -3.29 1.40 -0.58
CA THR A 50 -4.22 2.46 -0.19
C THR A 50 -5.16 1.92 0.87
N VAL A 51 -5.44 2.76 1.86
CA VAL A 51 -6.40 2.47 2.94
C VAL A 51 -7.52 3.50 2.83
N ASP A 52 -8.74 3.03 2.60
CA ASP A 52 -9.95 3.85 2.69
C ASP A 52 -10.65 3.61 4.04
N ASP A 53 -11.45 4.57 4.50
CA ASP A 53 -12.23 4.52 5.77
C ASP A 53 -11.42 4.41 7.08
N ASN A 54 -10.21 4.99 7.13
CA ASN A 54 -9.39 5.25 8.33
C ASN A 54 -8.99 4.03 9.19
N CYS A 55 -9.26 2.80 8.77
CA CYS A 55 -9.02 1.65 9.62
C CYS A 55 -7.81 0.83 9.14
N GLY A 56 -6.82 0.72 10.03
CA GLY A 56 -5.57 -0.01 9.79
C GLY A 56 -4.50 0.82 9.07
N VAL A 57 -3.29 0.27 9.01
CA VAL A 57 -2.12 0.89 8.36
C VAL A 57 -1.38 -0.20 7.59
N CYS A 58 -1.02 0.06 6.34
CA CYS A 58 -0.10 -0.80 5.61
C CYS A 58 1.33 -0.48 6.06
N LYS A 59 2.07 -1.48 6.55
CA LYS A 59 3.44 -1.34 7.06
C LYS A 59 4.43 -1.98 6.10
N ASP A 60 5.64 -1.40 6.05
CA ASP A 60 6.82 -1.95 5.37
C ASP A 60 6.56 -2.33 3.90
N MET A 61 6.05 -1.36 3.13
CA MET A 61 5.78 -1.51 1.71
C MET A 61 7.07 -1.48 0.89
N THR A 62 7.64 -2.65 0.62
CA THR A 62 8.82 -2.79 -0.24
C THR A 62 8.44 -3.35 -1.60
N THR A 63 9.41 -3.44 -2.51
CA THR A 63 9.24 -4.11 -3.81
C THR A 63 9.05 -5.63 -3.69
N GLU A 64 9.22 -6.20 -2.50
CA GLU A 64 9.08 -7.64 -2.26
C GLU A 64 7.79 -7.99 -1.51
N GLY A 65 7.14 -7.03 -0.85
CA GLY A 65 5.94 -7.29 -0.06
C GLY A 65 5.71 -6.29 1.06
N GLY A 66 4.84 -6.66 2.00
CA GLY A 66 4.51 -5.85 3.18
C GLY A 66 3.53 -6.53 4.13
N THR A 67 3.07 -5.79 5.13
CA THR A 67 2.16 -6.29 6.17
C THR A 67 0.91 -5.42 6.29
N ILE A 68 -0.24 -6.07 6.46
CA ILE A 68 -1.54 -5.46 6.74
C ILE A 68 -2.06 -6.04 8.06
N GLU A 69 -2.60 -5.17 8.89
CA GLU A 69 -3.07 -5.51 10.23
C GLU A 69 -4.46 -4.91 10.47
N SER A 70 -5.23 -5.59 11.31
CA SER A 70 -6.44 -5.00 11.87
C SER A 70 -6.12 -3.69 12.61
N PRO A 71 -7.07 -2.74 12.69
CA PRO A 71 -6.93 -1.59 13.56
C PRO A 71 -6.58 -2.03 14.98
N ASN A 72 -5.75 -1.23 15.67
CA ASN A 72 -5.29 -1.46 17.04
C ASN A 72 -4.44 -2.73 17.28
N PHE A 73 -4.08 -3.48 16.24
CA PHE A 73 -3.22 -4.66 16.35
C PHE A 73 -1.98 -4.34 17.21
N PRO A 74 -1.61 -5.16 18.21
CA PRO A 74 -2.09 -6.52 18.48
C PRO A 74 -3.32 -6.63 19.40
N ASN A 75 -4.02 -5.52 19.68
CA ASN A 75 -5.23 -5.52 20.51
C ASN A 75 -6.49 -5.77 19.68
N ASP A 76 -7.64 -5.78 20.35
CA ASP A 76 -8.95 -5.94 19.73
C ASP A 76 -9.20 -4.89 18.65
N TYR A 77 -9.68 -5.36 17.49
CA TYR A 77 -10.26 -4.48 16.50
C TYR A 77 -11.59 -3.89 17.00
N SER A 78 -11.96 -2.72 16.48
CA SER A 78 -13.22 -2.05 16.84
C SER A 78 -14.42 -2.57 16.05
N SER A 79 -15.63 -2.29 16.54
CA SER A 79 -16.88 -2.50 15.82
C SER A 79 -17.11 -1.42 14.73
N ASP A 80 -18.10 -1.65 13.87
CA ASP A 80 -18.54 -0.78 12.76
C ASP A 80 -17.41 -0.37 11.79
N LEU A 81 -16.45 -1.27 11.56
CA LEU A 81 -15.36 -1.07 10.63
C LEU A 81 -15.80 -1.38 9.20
N LYS A 82 -15.27 -0.59 8.25
CA LYS A 82 -15.44 -0.79 6.81
C LYS A 82 -14.12 -0.56 6.09
N CYS A 83 -13.10 -1.32 6.43
CA CYS A 83 -11.76 -1.10 5.89
C CYS A 83 -11.66 -1.61 4.47
N LEU A 84 -10.96 -0.84 3.64
CA LEU A 84 -10.57 -1.27 2.32
C LEU A 84 -9.06 -1.08 2.15
N TYR A 85 -8.34 -2.19 1.98
CA TYR A 85 -6.92 -2.22 1.67
C TYR A 85 -6.77 -2.63 0.22
N THR A 86 -6.18 -1.78 -0.62
CA THR A 86 -5.89 -2.15 -2.01
C THR A 86 -4.40 -2.20 -2.20
N ILE A 87 -3.90 -3.39 -2.56
CA ILE A 87 -2.50 -3.65 -2.87
C ILE A 87 -2.34 -3.63 -4.38
N GLU A 88 -1.37 -2.86 -4.86
CA GLU A 88 -0.97 -2.83 -6.26
C GLU A 88 0.52 -3.11 -6.39
N SER A 89 0.85 -4.19 -7.10
CA SER A 89 2.22 -4.61 -7.39
C SER A 89 2.64 -4.20 -8.81
N PRO A 90 3.94 -4.27 -9.15
CA PRO A 90 4.40 -4.00 -10.51
C PRO A 90 3.68 -4.87 -11.55
N THR A 91 3.60 -4.38 -12.79
CA THR A 91 3.06 -5.16 -13.92
C THR A 91 3.78 -6.51 -14.05
N ASP A 92 3.07 -7.51 -14.57
CA ASP A 92 3.57 -8.89 -14.76
C ASP A 92 3.94 -9.61 -13.44
N THR A 93 3.33 -9.22 -12.33
CA THR A 93 3.44 -9.90 -11.04
C THR A 93 2.07 -10.33 -10.52
N LYS A 94 2.09 -11.24 -9.55
CA LYS A 94 0.94 -11.64 -8.72
C LYS A 94 1.21 -11.29 -7.27
N ILE A 95 0.16 -11.26 -6.45
CA ILE A 95 0.22 -10.97 -5.03
C ILE A 95 -0.17 -12.25 -4.29
N GLU A 96 0.70 -12.74 -3.42
CA GLU A 96 0.39 -13.83 -2.49
C GLU A 96 0.11 -13.24 -1.11
N LEU A 97 -1.06 -13.56 -0.54
CA LEU A 97 -1.51 -13.14 0.78
C LEU A 97 -1.49 -14.33 1.75
N THR A 98 -0.85 -14.14 2.90
CA THR A 98 -0.73 -15.14 3.97
C THR A 98 -1.10 -14.52 5.31
N PHE A 99 -2.08 -15.10 6.01
CA PHE A 99 -2.43 -14.69 7.37
C PHE A 99 -1.44 -15.28 8.39
N THR A 100 -0.89 -14.42 9.25
CA THR A 100 0.00 -14.81 10.36
C THR A 100 -0.72 -14.79 11.71
N GLN A 101 -1.81 -14.03 11.81
CA GLN A 101 -2.76 -14.03 12.93
C GLN A 101 -4.16 -13.94 12.35
N PHE A 102 -5.10 -14.71 12.89
CA PHE A 102 -6.47 -14.73 12.40
C PHE A 102 -7.45 -15.12 13.51
N ILE A 103 -8.08 -14.11 14.11
CA ILE A 103 -9.16 -14.25 15.08
C ILE A 103 -10.19 -13.18 14.75
N VAL A 104 -11.24 -13.59 14.05
CA VAL A 104 -12.34 -12.75 13.57
C VAL A 104 -13.65 -13.37 14.06
N GLU A 105 -14.59 -12.54 14.51
CA GLU A 105 -15.88 -13.03 15.01
C GLU A 105 -16.68 -13.79 13.94
N ASN A 106 -17.01 -15.06 14.22
CA ASN A 106 -17.56 -15.99 13.22
C ASN A 106 -19.01 -15.69 12.82
N CYS A 107 -19.71 -14.87 13.60
CA CYS A 107 -21.14 -14.62 13.41
C CYS A 107 -21.40 -13.60 12.30
N CYS A 108 -20.53 -12.61 12.18
CA CYS A 108 -20.92 -11.30 11.71
C CYS A 108 -19.77 -10.43 11.20
N ASP A 109 -18.52 -10.76 11.52
CA ASP A 109 -17.36 -10.05 11.03
C ASP A 109 -16.69 -10.83 9.92
N PHE A 110 -16.18 -10.13 8.91
CA PHE A 110 -15.63 -10.76 7.71
C PHE A 110 -14.44 -10.01 7.16
N ILE A 111 -13.43 -10.77 6.77
CA ILE A 111 -12.41 -10.32 5.82
C ILE A 111 -12.78 -10.91 4.46
N THR A 112 -13.01 -10.05 3.48
CA THR A 112 -13.28 -10.46 2.09
C THR A 112 -12.09 -10.11 1.23
N VAL A 113 -11.51 -11.12 0.57
CA VAL A 113 -10.41 -10.93 -0.39
C VAL A 113 -10.97 -10.93 -1.80
N PHE A 114 -10.62 -9.92 -2.58
CA PHE A 114 -11.00 -9.68 -3.97
C PHE A 114 -9.77 -9.69 -4.88
N ASP A 115 -9.89 -10.39 -5.99
CA ASP A 115 -8.85 -10.51 -7.01
C ASP A 115 -8.91 -9.37 -8.06
N GLY A 116 -8.76 -8.12 -7.61
CA GLY A 116 -8.79 -6.92 -8.45
C GLY A 116 -9.95 -5.94 -8.15
N GLU A 117 -10.15 -4.94 -9.02
CA GLU A 117 -11.20 -3.90 -8.86
C GLU A 117 -12.59 -4.35 -9.31
N SER A 118 -12.70 -5.37 -10.16
CA SER A 118 -13.99 -5.85 -10.70
C SER A 118 -13.95 -7.36 -11.02
N ASP A 119 -14.74 -8.14 -10.27
CA ASP A 119 -15.07 -9.59 -10.42
C ASP A 119 -14.00 -10.65 -10.05
N PRO A 120 -14.32 -11.96 -9.87
CA PRO A 120 -15.49 -12.62 -9.27
C PRO A 120 -15.12 -13.53 -8.07
N LEU A 121 -13.83 -13.69 -7.74
CA LEU A 121 -13.38 -14.50 -6.61
C LEU A 121 -13.49 -13.67 -5.32
N GLN A 122 -14.49 -13.99 -4.52
CA GLN A 122 -14.67 -13.42 -3.19
C GLN A 122 -14.49 -14.53 -2.17
N ILE A 123 -13.41 -14.45 -1.40
CA ILE A 123 -13.22 -15.35 -0.27
C ILE A 123 -13.61 -14.57 0.97
N ALA A 124 -14.79 -14.88 1.52
CA ALA A 124 -15.21 -14.38 2.83
C ALA A 124 -14.62 -15.27 3.92
N LEU A 125 -13.88 -14.66 4.83
CA LEU A 125 -13.08 -15.32 5.87
C LEU A 125 -13.51 -14.80 7.23
N ASN A 126 -13.78 -15.72 8.15
CA ASN A 126 -14.04 -15.41 9.56
C ASN A 126 -13.68 -16.60 10.46
N GLY A 127 -13.85 -16.42 11.78
CA GLY A 127 -13.45 -17.40 12.77
C GLY A 127 -11.97 -17.27 13.15
N TYR A 128 -11.39 -18.37 13.63
CA TYR A 128 -10.07 -18.38 14.24
C TYR A 128 -9.12 -19.44 13.67
N GLN A 129 -9.52 -20.08 12.57
CA GLN A 129 -8.63 -20.96 11.81
C GLN A 129 -7.89 -20.10 10.78
N ILE A 130 -6.56 -20.20 10.75
CA ILE A 130 -5.75 -19.47 9.77
C ILE A 130 -6.18 -19.90 8.36
N PRO A 131 -6.64 -18.95 7.51
CA PRO A 131 -7.04 -19.26 6.14
C PRO A 131 -5.89 -19.78 5.30
N GLN A 132 -6.23 -20.51 4.23
CA GLN A 132 -5.24 -20.92 3.24
C GLN A 132 -4.65 -19.70 2.50
N VAL A 133 -3.42 -19.89 2.02
CA VAL A 133 -2.73 -18.88 1.20
C VAL A 133 -3.57 -18.55 -0.02
N THR A 134 -3.74 -17.26 -0.29
CA THR A 134 -4.50 -16.75 -1.43
C THR A 134 -3.56 -16.04 -2.39
N THR A 135 -3.63 -16.37 -3.68
CA THR A 135 -2.82 -15.74 -4.72
C THR A 135 -3.73 -15.07 -5.74
N SER A 136 -3.47 -13.79 -6.04
CA SER A 136 -4.20 -13.07 -7.08
C SER A 136 -3.88 -13.62 -8.47
N THR A 137 -4.78 -13.38 -9.42
CA THR A 137 -4.54 -13.65 -10.84
C THR A 137 -3.72 -12.56 -11.50
N ALA A 138 -3.76 -11.33 -10.97
CA ALA A 138 -3.09 -10.15 -11.51
C ALA A 138 -2.33 -9.33 -10.44
N ASN A 139 -1.82 -8.17 -10.82
CA ASN A 139 -0.99 -7.29 -9.99
C ASN A 139 -1.79 -6.41 -9.01
N LYS A 140 -3.05 -6.76 -8.74
CA LYS A 140 -3.93 -6.02 -7.85
C LYS A 140 -4.77 -6.95 -6.99
N MET A 141 -4.87 -6.64 -5.70
CA MET A 141 -5.68 -7.38 -4.73
C MET A 141 -6.32 -6.39 -3.76
N THR A 142 -7.61 -6.56 -3.50
CA THR A 142 -8.34 -5.73 -2.54
C THR A 142 -8.82 -6.59 -1.38
N ILE A 143 -8.59 -6.11 -0.16
CA ILE A 143 -9.00 -6.77 1.09
C ILE A 143 -9.98 -5.84 1.77
N LYS A 144 -11.18 -6.34 2.05
CA LYS A 144 -12.22 -5.62 2.77
C LYS A 144 -12.42 -6.23 4.14
N PHE A 145 -12.29 -5.45 5.19
CA PHE A 145 -12.61 -5.90 6.54
C PHE A 145 -13.85 -5.17 7.06
N THR A 146 -14.91 -5.93 7.34
CA THR A 146 -16.16 -5.40 7.86
C THR A 146 -16.51 -6.04 9.19
N THR A 147 -16.89 -5.21 10.16
CA THR A 147 -17.38 -5.68 11.47
C THR A 147 -18.82 -5.25 11.70
N ASN A 148 -19.55 -5.98 12.54
CA ASN A 148 -20.87 -5.55 12.98
C ASN A 148 -20.79 -4.27 13.83
N GLY A 149 -21.93 -3.59 13.98
CA GLY A 149 -22.04 -2.39 14.81
C GLY A 149 -22.07 -2.66 16.32
N ASP A 150 -21.93 -3.92 16.75
CA ASP A 150 -22.00 -4.28 18.16
C ASP A 150 -20.62 -4.09 18.78
N ASN A 151 -20.51 -3.26 19.82
CA ASN A 151 -19.22 -2.96 20.48
C ASN A 151 -18.67 -4.11 21.33
N THR A 152 -19.10 -5.35 21.10
CA THR A 152 -18.74 -6.52 21.89
C THR A 152 -18.32 -7.65 20.96
N LEU A 153 -17.03 -8.01 21.01
CA LEU A 153 -16.51 -9.17 20.31
C LEU A 153 -16.98 -10.45 20.99
N ILE A 154 -17.73 -11.28 20.29
CA ILE A 154 -18.19 -12.57 20.80
C ILE A 154 -17.17 -13.65 20.41
N LEU A 155 -16.12 -13.77 21.23
CA LEU A 155 -15.07 -14.76 21.08
C LEU A 155 -15.00 -15.67 22.32
N PRO A 156 -14.60 -16.95 22.17
CA PRO A 156 -14.18 -17.77 23.29
C PRO A 156 -13.10 -17.07 24.11
N ALA A 157 -13.16 -17.16 25.45
CA ALA A 157 -12.29 -16.38 26.35
C ALA A 157 -10.78 -16.61 26.12
N ASN A 158 -10.40 -17.78 25.60
CA ASN A 158 -9.01 -18.12 25.27
C ASN A 158 -8.54 -17.59 23.89
N LEU A 159 -9.43 -16.96 23.13
CA LEU A 159 -9.16 -16.43 21.79
C LEU A 159 -9.18 -14.90 21.76
N SER A 160 -9.49 -14.21 22.86
CA SER A 160 -9.28 -12.76 22.95
C SER A 160 -7.78 -12.41 23.05
N PRO A 161 -7.30 -11.33 22.41
CA PRO A 161 -8.06 -10.36 21.61
C PRO A 161 -8.34 -10.83 20.17
N GLY A 162 -9.50 -10.41 19.63
CA GLY A 162 -9.88 -10.51 18.23
C GLY A 162 -9.01 -9.59 17.37
N ARG A 163 -8.20 -10.19 16.50
CA ARG A 163 -7.19 -9.48 15.71
C ARG A 163 -6.80 -10.31 14.51
N TRP A 164 -6.29 -9.64 13.48
CA TRP A 164 -5.69 -10.32 12.36
C TRP A 164 -4.49 -9.56 11.82
N GLN A 165 -3.54 -10.31 11.27
CA GLN A 165 -2.38 -9.80 10.56
C GLN A 165 -2.18 -10.68 9.33
N ALA A 166 -1.93 -10.05 8.20
CA ALA A 166 -1.57 -10.70 6.97
C ALA A 166 -0.30 -10.10 6.41
N LYS A 167 0.53 -10.96 5.80
CA LYS A 167 1.67 -10.56 4.99
C LYS A 167 1.32 -10.79 3.54
N TYR A 168 1.79 -9.90 2.68
CA TYR A 168 1.75 -10.11 1.24
C TYR A 168 3.14 -10.04 0.65
N LYS A 169 3.35 -10.75 -0.45
CA LYS A 169 4.57 -10.65 -1.27
C LYS A 169 4.21 -10.65 -2.75
N PHE A 170 5.13 -10.16 -3.57
CA PHE A 170 4.96 -10.16 -5.02
C PHE A 170 5.66 -11.38 -5.63
N LEU A 171 4.96 -12.05 -6.54
CA LEU A 171 5.43 -13.20 -7.28
C LEU A 171 5.61 -12.81 -8.74
N ALA A 172 6.78 -13.06 -9.32
CA ALA A 172 6.97 -12.93 -10.76
C ALA A 172 6.13 -13.97 -11.51
N ILE A 173 5.54 -13.60 -12.65
CA ILE A 173 4.82 -14.56 -13.50
C ILE A 173 5.85 -15.36 -14.31
N GLU A 174 5.83 -16.69 -14.15
CA GLU A 174 6.82 -17.63 -14.68
C GLU A 174 7.01 -17.59 -16.21
N SER A 175 6.06 -17.02 -16.96
CA SER A 175 6.16 -16.89 -18.43
C SER A 175 7.36 -16.05 -18.91
N ARG A 176 8.10 -15.40 -18.00
CA ARG A 176 9.36 -14.69 -18.28
C ARG A 176 10.40 -14.85 -17.19
N MET A 177 10.43 -15.97 -16.47
CA MET A 177 11.69 -16.40 -15.87
C MET A 177 12.61 -16.67 -17.05
N THR A 178 13.42 -15.68 -17.44
CA THR A 178 14.44 -15.87 -18.47
C THR A 178 15.25 -17.06 -18.01
N VAL A 179 15.09 -18.19 -18.69
CA VAL A 179 15.99 -19.32 -18.54
C VAL A 179 17.39 -18.71 -18.65
N PRO A 180 18.23 -18.78 -17.61
CA PRO A 180 19.61 -18.36 -17.76
C PRO A 180 20.15 -19.10 -18.98
N LEU A 181 20.74 -18.37 -19.92
CA LEU A 181 21.48 -18.95 -21.05
C LEU A 181 22.76 -19.64 -20.53
N GLU A 182 22.66 -20.48 -19.50
CA GLU A 182 23.66 -21.47 -19.15
C GLU A 182 23.44 -22.68 -20.06
N ASN A 183 23.86 -22.50 -21.31
CA ASN A 183 24.54 -23.49 -22.14
C ASN A 183 24.98 -22.92 -23.50
N ALA A 184 25.35 -21.64 -23.55
CA ALA A 184 26.09 -21.08 -24.67
C ALA A 184 27.61 -21.19 -24.42
N THR A 185 28.12 -22.40 -24.37
CA THR A 185 29.55 -22.76 -24.42
C THR A 185 29.62 -24.16 -25.08
N ILE A 186 30.43 -24.49 -26.09
CA ILE A 186 31.67 -23.93 -26.64
C ILE A 186 31.93 -24.55 -28.05
N ALA A 187 32.47 -23.70 -28.94
CA ALA A 187 33.52 -23.89 -29.97
C ALA A 187 33.58 -25.06 -30.98
N GLU A 188 34.02 -24.63 -32.17
CA GLU A 188 34.93 -25.27 -33.13
C GLU A 188 34.55 -26.61 -33.77
N LEU A 189 34.22 -26.55 -35.07
CA LEU A 189 34.91 -27.27 -36.15
C LEU A 189 34.89 -26.43 -37.44
#